data_AF-A0A2S9FTQ2-F1
#
_entry.id   AF-A0A2S9FTQ2-F1
#
_cell.length_a   1.000
_cell.length_b   1.000
_cell.length_c   1.000
_cell.angle_alpha   90.00
_cell.angle_beta   90.00
_cell.angle_gamma   90.00
#
_symmetry.space_group_name_H-M   'P 1'
#
loop_
_entity.id
_entity.type
_entity.pdbx_description
1 polymer ?
#
loop_
_entity_poly.entity_id
_entity_poly.type
_entity_poly.pdbx_seq_one_letter_code
_entity_poly.pdbx_strand_id
1 'polypeptide(L)'
;RAEYAYLARYLQGQLQELRDDGLLGFDIGGLPGFDFDIRIQLGAGAYICGEESALIESCEGKRGTPRLKPPYPIQQGYLGKPTAVNNVE
;
A
#
# COMPACT_ATOMS: atom_id res chain seq x y z
N ARG A 1 -6.78 7.32 -3.15
CA ARG A 1 -7.78 8.35 -3.54
C ARG A 1 -8.19 8.08 -4.98
N ALA A 2 -9.49 8.10 -5.30
CA ALA A 2 -9.99 7.86 -6.67
C ALA A 2 -9.69 9.06 -7.58
N GLU A 3 -9.67 10.25 -6.99
CA GLU A 3 -9.49 11.56 -7.62
C GLU A 3 -8.15 11.67 -8.33
N TYR A 4 -7.16 10.87 -7.93
CA TYR A 4 -5.83 10.80 -8.54
C TYR A 4 -5.72 9.71 -9.62
N ALA A 5 -6.84 9.21 -10.16
CA ALA A 5 -6.83 8.20 -11.22
C ALA A 5 -5.97 8.61 -12.43
N TYR A 6 -5.87 9.91 -12.73
CA TYR A 6 -5.02 10.43 -13.81
C TYR A 6 -3.52 10.16 -13.60
N LEU A 7 -3.05 10.07 -12.34
CA LEU A 7 -1.66 9.74 -12.01
C LEU A 7 -1.37 8.24 -12.07
N ALA A 8 -2.39 7.38 -11.99
CA ALA A 8 -2.21 5.95 -11.80
C ALA A 8 -1.37 5.32 -12.91
N ARG A 9 -1.66 5.68 -14.18
CA ARG A 9 -0.91 5.17 -15.33
C ARG A 9 0.56 5.61 -15.31
N TYR A 10 0.80 6.87 -14.96
CA TYR A 10 2.16 7.41 -14.88
C TYR A 10 2.97 6.68 -13.79
N LEU A 11 2.42 6.60 -12.58
CA LEU A 11 3.08 5.94 -11.46
C LEU A 11 3.29 4.44 -11.72
N GLN A 12 2.35 3.76 -12.36
CA GLN A 12 2.52 2.37 -12.77
C GLN A 12 3.67 2.20 -13.75
N GLY A 13 3.82 3.12 -14.72
CA GLY A 13 4.97 3.14 -15.63
C GLY A 13 6.29 3.29 -14.89
N GLN A 14 6.38 4.23 -13.94
CA GLN A 14 7.58 4.44 -13.13
C GLN A 14 7.91 3.22 -12.26
N LEU A 15 6.92 2.55 -11.67
CA LEU A 15 7.16 1.31 -10.94
C LEU A 15 7.62 0.17 -11.87
N GLN A 16 7.20 0.16 -13.13
CA GLN A 16 7.68 -0.83 -14.10
C GLN A 16 9.13 -0.59 -14.48
N GLU A 17 9.52 0.66 -14.76
CA GLU A 17 10.92 1.03 -15.01
C GLU A 17 11.82 0.61 -13.84
N LEU A 18 11.40 0.85 -12.60
CA LEU A 18 12.14 0.41 -11.41
C LEU A 18 12.27 -1.12 -11.30
N ARG A 19 11.27 -1.89 -11.74
CA ARG A 19 11.37 -3.36 -11.80
C ARG A 19 12.35 -3.80 -12.89
N ASP A 20 12.29 -3.16 -14.05
CA ASP A 20 13.16 -3.47 -15.19
C ASP A 20 14.63 -3.18 -14.86
N ASP A 21 14.88 -2.15 -14.04
CA ASP A 21 16.21 -1.80 -13.51
C ASP A 21 16.66 -2.69 -12.32
N GLY A 22 15.83 -3.64 -11.87
CA GLY A 22 16.15 -4.52 -10.73
C GLY A 22 16.13 -3.83 -9.37
N LEU A 23 15.41 -2.71 -9.25
CA LEU A 23 15.23 -1.93 -8.02
C LEU A 23 13.95 -2.28 -7.26
N LEU A 24 13.04 -3.04 -7.89
CA LEU A 24 11.83 -3.62 -7.32
C LEU A 24 11.64 -5.05 -7.84
N GLY A 25 10.86 -5.85 -7.14
CA GLY A 25 10.58 -7.25 -7.48
C GLY A 25 11.44 -8.20 -6.66
N PHE A 26 12.11 -9.13 -7.36
CA PHE A 26 12.92 -10.18 -6.75
C PHE A 26 14.41 -9.87 -6.83
N ASP A 27 15.17 -10.36 -5.85
CA ASP A 27 16.64 -10.28 -5.82
C ASP A 27 17.18 -8.85 -6.07
N ILE A 28 16.57 -7.85 -5.42
CA ILE A 28 16.82 -6.43 -5.69
C ILE A 28 18.29 -6.06 -5.47
N GLY A 29 18.85 -5.33 -6.43
CA GLY A 29 20.29 -4.98 -6.43
C GLY A 29 21.21 -6.19 -6.59
N GLY A 30 20.70 -7.33 -7.05
CA GLY A 30 21.44 -8.59 -7.20
C GLY A 30 21.67 -9.34 -5.89
N LEU A 31 20.90 -9.02 -4.83
CA LEU A 31 20.98 -9.68 -3.52
C LEU A 31 19.95 -10.83 -3.43
N PRO A 32 20.38 -12.11 -3.44
CA PRO A 32 19.46 -13.24 -3.45
C PRO A 32 18.52 -13.25 -2.23
N GLY A 33 17.22 -13.38 -2.47
CA GLY A 33 16.18 -13.43 -1.44
C GLY A 33 15.82 -12.09 -0.80
N PHE A 34 16.36 -10.98 -1.31
CA PHE A 34 15.95 -9.64 -0.91
C PHE A 34 14.87 -9.11 -1.87
N ASP A 35 13.62 -9.48 -1.58
CA ASP A 35 12.47 -9.18 -2.42
C ASP A 35 11.63 -8.04 -1.84
N PHE A 36 11.26 -7.08 -2.69
CA PHE A 36 10.40 -5.96 -2.31
C PHE A 36 9.65 -5.40 -3.52
N ASP A 37 8.33 -5.32 -3.45
CA ASP A 37 7.52 -4.82 -4.56
C ASP A 37 6.43 -3.86 -4.07
N ILE A 38 6.00 -2.99 -4.98
CA ILE A 38 5.04 -1.93 -4.73
C ILE A 38 3.83 -2.12 -5.65
N ARG A 39 2.65 -2.26 -5.05
CA ARG A 39 1.38 -2.25 -5.77
C ARG A 39 0.61 -0.98 -5.44
N ILE A 40 0.11 -0.32 -6.49
CA ILE A 40 -0.79 0.84 -6.33
C ILE A 40 -2.22 0.32 -6.22
N GLN A 41 -2.91 0.73 -5.15
CA GLN A 41 -4.34 0.51 -4.97
C GLN A 41 -5.07 1.85 -4.95
N LEU A 42 -5.96 2.04 -5.92
CA LEU A 42 -6.85 3.20 -5.94
C LEU A 42 -8.03 2.94 -4.99
N GLY A 43 -8.29 3.92 -4.12
CA GLY A 43 -9.50 3.91 -3.30
C GLY A 43 -10.73 4.30 -4.13
N ALA A 44 -11.93 3.99 -3.64
CA ALA A 44 -13.19 4.22 -4.35
C ALA A 44 -13.88 5.57 -4.00
N GLY A 45 -13.11 6.61 -3.68
CA GLY A 45 -13.64 7.94 -3.34
C GLY A 45 -14.24 8.06 -1.93
N ALA A 46 -14.19 7.00 -1.13
CA ALA A 46 -14.54 7.03 0.30
C ALA A 46 -13.27 7.00 1.14
N TYR A 47 -12.70 8.18 1.41
CA TYR A 47 -11.69 8.32 2.45
C TYR A 47 -12.39 8.84 3.71
N ILE A 48 -12.54 7.98 4.71
CA ILE A 48 -12.87 8.44 6.05
C ILE A 48 -11.58 9.04 6.62
N CYS A 49 -11.64 10.33 6.92
CA CYS A 49 -10.52 11.19 7.28
C CYS A 49 -9.53 10.52 8.26
N GLY A 50 -8.31 10.25 7.80
CA GLY A 50 -7.11 10.20 8.66
C GLY A 50 -6.88 8.95 9.49
N GLU A 51 -7.71 7.90 9.38
CA GLU A 51 -7.60 6.74 10.27
C GLU A 51 -6.90 5.55 9.57
N GLU A 52 -5.74 5.14 10.09
CA GLU A 52 -4.86 4.12 9.51
C GLU A 52 -5.54 2.75 9.33
N SER A 53 -6.40 2.36 10.28
CA SER A 53 -7.07 1.07 10.21
C SER A 53 -8.26 1.06 9.25
N ALA A 54 -8.91 2.20 9.04
CA ALA A 54 -9.90 2.40 7.98
C ALA A 54 -9.26 2.30 6.58
N LEU A 55 -8.03 2.80 6.42
CA LEU A 55 -7.25 2.59 5.19
C LEU A 55 -7.00 1.09 4.96
N ILE A 56 -6.57 0.37 5.99
CA ILE A 56 -6.32 -1.08 5.92
C ILE A 56 -7.60 -1.84 5.54
N GLU A 57 -8.73 -1.55 6.18
CA GLU A 57 -10.02 -2.17 5.86
C GLU A 57 -10.43 -1.92 4.40
N SER A 58 -10.24 -0.68 3.90
CA SER A 58 -10.47 -0.37 2.49
C SER A 58 -9.51 -1.13 1.56
N CYS A 59 -8.25 -1.30 1.96
CA CYS A 59 -7.28 -2.09 1.18
C CYS A 59 -7.66 -3.57 1.11
N GLU A 60 -8.31 -4.10 2.15
CA GLU A 60 -8.86 -5.46 2.21
C GLU A 60 -10.21 -5.61 1.47
N GLY A 61 -10.74 -4.54 0.87
CA GLY A 61 -12.02 -4.56 0.15
C GLY A 61 -13.25 -4.50 1.06
N LYS A 62 -13.06 -4.26 2.35
CA LYS A 62 -14.15 -4.06 3.32
C LYS A 62 -14.58 -2.60 3.34
N ARG A 63 -15.68 -2.32 4.03
CA ARG A 63 -16.10 -0.94 4.30
C ARG A 63 -15.00 -0.29 5.16
N GLY A 64 -14.59 0.95 4.83
CA GLY A 64 -13.52 1.68 5.53
C GLY A 64 -13.90 2.15 6.94
N THR A 65 -14.51 1.30 7.76
CA THR A 65 -14.76 1.56 9.17
C THR A 65 -13.48 1.33 9.98
N PRO A 66 -13.10 2.27 10.86
CA PRO A 66 -11.96 2.07 11.76
C PRO A 66 -12.09 0.78 12.59
N ARG A 67 -10.98 0.07 12.78
CA ARG A 67 -10.87 -1.03 13.74
C ARG A 67 -10.71 -0.48 15.16
N LEU A 68 -11.28 -1.19 16.13
CA LEU A 68 -11.03 -0.90 17.54
C LEU A 68 -9.58 -1.26 17.88
N LYS A 69 -8.87 -0.36 18.58
CA LYS A 69 -7.51 -0.60 19.07
C LYS A 69 -7.59 -1.00 20.55
N PRO A 70 -6.85 -2.01 21.02
CA PRO A 70 -5.97 -2.95 20.29
C PRO A 70 -6.71 -4.06 19.53
N PRO A 71 -6.06 -4.76 18.56
CA PRO A 71 -4.64 -4.68 18.20
C PRO A 71 -4.27 -3.45 17.34
N TYR A 72 -3.04 -2.97 17.49
CA TYR A 72 -2.51 -1.88 16.66
C TYR A 72 -2.04 -2.41 15.29
N PRO A 73 -2.08 -1.59 14.20
CA PRO A 73 -1.66 -2.02 12.86
C PRO A 73 -0.24 -2.60 12.78
N ILE A 74 0.68 -2.07 13.59
CA ILE A 74 2.07 -2.55 13.67
C ILE A 74 2.18 -3.98 14.20
N GLN A 75 1.18 -4.46 14.95
CA GLN A 75 1.09 -5.84 15.42
C GLN A 75 0.26 -6.69 14.45
N GLN A 76 -0.90 -6.17 14.04
CA GLN A 76 -1.86 -6.86 13.19
C GLN A 76 -2.65 -5.86 12.32
N GLY A 77 -2.14 -5.60 11.12
CA GLY A 77 -2.70 -4.67 10.14
C GLY A 77 -3.27 -5.37 8.92
N TYR A 78 -2.72 -5.08 7.75
CA TYR A 78 -3.17 -5.57 6.45
C TYR A 78 -3.04 -7.09 6.35
N LEU A 79 -4.16 -7.77 6.06
CA LEU A 79 -4.24 -9.24 5.98
C LEU A 79 -3.72 -9.94 7.25
N GLY A 80 -3.86 -9.28 8.40
CA GLY A 80 -3.40 -9.78 9.69
C GLY A 80 -1.87 -9.79 9.86
N LYS A 81 -1.12 -9.09 9.00
CA LYS A 81 0.34 -8.96 9.11
C LYS A 81 0.73 -7.62 9.76
N PRO A 82 1.88 -7.54 10.45
CA PRO A 82 2.44 -6.26 10.89
C PRO A 82 2.47 -5.25 9.75
N THR A 83 1.89 -4.08 9.94
CA THR A 83 1.77 -3.06 8.89
C THR A 83 2.04 -1.68 9.46
N ALA A 84 2.99 -0.97 8.85
CA ALA A 84 3.18 0.47 9.06
C ALA A 84 2.36 1.24 8.02
N VAL A 85 1.66 2.28 8.45
CA VAL A 85 0.96 3.22 7.58
C VAL A 85 1.67 4.56 7.68
N ASN A 86 2.28 5.01 6.60
CA ASN A 86 2.98 6.29 6.53
C ASN A 86 2.33 7.18 5.48
N ASN A 87 2.44 8.49 5.68
CA ASN A 87 2.12 9.46 4.63
C ASN A 87 3.19 9.41 3.52
N VAL A 88 2.88 9.99 2.37
CA VAL A 88 3.79 10.06 1.22
C VAL A 88 4.86 11.13 1.40
N GLU A 89 4.55 12.24 2.09
CA GLU A 89 5.49 13.30 2.50
C GLU A 89 6.32 12.87 3.71
#